data_AF-A0A3B0A470-F1
#
_entry.id   AF-A0A3B0A470-F1
#
_cell.length_a   1.000
_cell.length_b   1.000
_cell.length_c   1.000
_cell.angle_alpha   90.00
_cell.angle_beta   90.00
_cell.angle_gamma   90.00
#
_symmetry.space_group_name_H-M   'P 1'
#
loop_
_entity.id
_entity.type
_entity.pdbx_description
1 polymer ?
#
loop_
_entity_poly.entity_id
_entity_poly.type
_entity_poly.pdbx_seq_one_letter_code
_entity_poly.pdbx_strand_id
1 'polypeptide(L)'
;MAHDDVDEFGEYTHEEILQALVLRLLTSADLDELCDDVDLPQLTSDGQPVTITAAHTYRDAGVLTLDRGVWLELSDGSAFGLTVHISRRPRGEVTLRRQ
;
A
#
# COMPACT_ATOMS: atom_id res chain seq x y z
N MET A 1 -28.50 -18.76 -22.40
CA MET A 1 -27.34 -17.86 -22.53
C MET A 1 -26.80 -17.67 -21.13
N ALA A 2 -25.80 -18.46 -20.76
CA ALA A 2 -25.07 -18.29 -19.51
C ALA A 2 -24.04 -17.19 -19.76
N HIS A 3 -24.04 -16.17 -18.91
CA HIS A 3 -23.03 -15.11 -18.91
C HIS A 3 -21.70 -15.76 -18.53
N ASP A 4 -20.80 -15.83 -19.50
CA ASP A 4 -19.42 -16.27 -19.34
C ASP A 4 -18.61 -15.09 -18.77
N ASP A 5 -18.95 -14.65 -17.55
CA ASP A 5 -18.20 -13.63 -16.80
C ASP A 5 -16.95 -14.30 -16.18
N VAL A 6 -16.16 -14.94 -17.05
CA VAL A 6 -14.91 -15.60 -16.70
C VAL A 6 -13.82 -14.53 -16.73
N ASP A 7 -13.39 -14.15 -15.53
CA ASP A 7 -12.01 -13.74 -15.21
C ASP A 7 -11.51 -12.32 -15.58
N GLU A 8 -12.33 -11.26 -15.50
CA GLU A 8 -11.78 -9.88 -15.53
C GLU A 8 -10.84 -9.57 -14.32
N PHE A 9 -10.87 -10.45 -13.31
CA PHE A 9 -10.08 -10.37 -12.10
C PHE A 9 -8.96 -11.42 -12.00
N GLY A 10 -8.80 -12.26 -13.03
CA GLY A 10 -7.90 -13.43 -13.05
C GLY A 10 -6.40 -13.14 -12.92
N GLU A 11 -5.98 -11.88 -12.76
CA GLU A 11 -4.56 -11.48 -12.78
C GLU A 11 -4.05 -10.82 -11.49
N TYR A 12 -4.89 -10.38 -10.56
CA TYR A 12 -4.42 -9.67 -9.37
C TYR A 12 -4.06 -10.61 -8.20
N THR A 13 -2.80 -10.60 -7.76
CA THR A 13 -2.41 -11.22 -6.49
C THR A 13 -2.86 -10.39 -5.29
N HIS A 14 -2.88 -10.98 -4.09
CA HIS A 14 -3.27 -10.24 -2.88
C HIS A 14 -2.31 -9.08 -2.63
N GLU A 15 -1.04 -9.32 -2.92
CA GLU A 15 0.07 -8.38 -2.77
C GLU A 15 -0.10 -7.19 -3.73
N GLU A 16 -0.64 -7.40 -4.92
CA GLU A 16 -0.95 -6.33 -5.87
C GLU A 16 -2.06 -5.43 -5.37
N ILE A 17 -3.13 -6.02 -4.84
CA ILE A 17 -4.24 -5.27 -4.26
C ILE A 17 -3.75 -4.48 -3.04
N LEU A 18 -3.01 -5.12 -2.13
CA LEU A 18 -2.49 -4.46 -0.93
C LEU A 18 -1.50 -3.34 -1.28
N GLN A 19 -0.58 -3.55 -2.22
CA GLN A 19 0.34 -2.52 -2.69
C GLN A 19 -0.43 -1.32 -3.27
N ALA A 20 -1.44 -1.57 -4.11
CA ALA A 20 -2.25 -0.52 -4.70
C ALA A 20 -3.05 0.27 -3.66
N LEU A 21 -3.61 -0.41 -2.65
CA LEU A 21 -4.35 0.23 -1.55
C LEU A 21 -3.43 1.09 -0.68
N VAL A 22 -2.26 0.58 -0.28
CA VAL A 22 -1.27 1.34 0.51
C VAL A 22 -0.78 2.54 -0.27
N LEU A 23 -0.45 2.37 -1.56
CA LEU A 23 -0.05 3.47 -2.42
C LEU A 23 -1.16 4.53 -2.50
N ARG A 24 -2.41 4.11 -2.71
CA ARG A 24 -3.54 5.04 -2.80
C ARG A 24 -3.73 5.80 -1.48
N LEU A 25 -3.67 5.12 -0.34
CA LEU A 25 -3.79 5.75 0.97
C LEU A 25 -2.71 6.84 1.15
N LEU A 26 -1.45 6.47 0.95
CA LEU A 26 -0.30 7.36 1.15
C LEU A 26 -0.16 8.49 0.10
N THR A 27 -0.86 8.40 -1.03
CA THR A 27 -0.87 9.46 -2.05
C THR A 27 -2.09 10.38 -1.97
N SER A 28 -3.09 10.04 -1.17
CA SER A 28 -4.39 10.75 -1.18
C SER A 28 -4.81 11.36 0.12
N ALA A 29 -4.22 10.93 1.24
CA ALA A 29 -4.48 11.46 2.55
C ALA A 29 -3.28 12.30 3.02
N ASP A 30 -3.58 13.41 3.71
CA ASP A 30 -2.55 14.18 4.39
C ASP A 30 -2.11 13.42 5.66
N LEU A 31 -0.81 13.50 6.00
CA LEU A 31 -0.24 12.72 7.10
C LEU A 31 -0.83 13.13 8.47
N ASP A 32 -1.20 14.40 8.61
CA ASP A 32 -1.87 14.92 9.80
C ASP A 32 -3.28 14.36 9.95
N GLU A 33 -4.08 14.33 8.87
CA GLU A 33 -5.40 13.69 8.87
C GLU A 33 -5.31 12.21 9.24
N LEU A 34 -4.32 11.50 8.70
CA LEU A 34 -4.08 10.10 9.04
C LEU A 34 -3.68 9.90 10.50
N CYS A 35 -2.93 10.82 11.10
CA CYS A 35 -2.60 10.79 12.53
C CYS A 35 -3.85 11.04 13.39
N ASP A 36 -4.67 12.02 13.02
CA ASP A 36 -5.89 12.38 13.73
C ASP A 36 -6.92 11.24 13.71
N ASP A 37 -7.08 10.56 12.56
CA ASP A 37 -8.00 9.42 12.39
C ASP A 37 -7.75 8.24 13.34
N VAL A 38 -6.52 8.11 13.86
CA VAL A 38 -6.12 7.03 14.77
C VAL A 38 -5.66 7.53 16.15
N ASP A 39 -6.03 8.76 16.53
CA ASP A 39 -5.68 9.39 17.81
C ASP A 39 -4.17 9.39 18.10
N LEU A 40 -3.33 9.59 17.08
CA LEU A 40 -1.87 9.68 17.20
C LEU A 40 -1.37 11.14 17.13
N PRO A 41 -0.25 11.46 17.79
CA PRO A 41 0.33 12.80 17.70
C PRO A 41 0.84 13.08 16.28
N GLN A 42 0.69 14.34 15.85
CA GLN A 42 1.23 14.81 14.58
C GLN A 42 2.76 14.72 14.55
N LEU A 43 3.29 14.30 13.42
CA LEU A 43 4.73 14.25 13.19
C LEU A 43 5.26 15.66 12.85
N THR A 44 6.24 16.13 13.60
CA THR A 44 6.87 17.44 13.36
C THR A 44 8.39 17.35 13.31
N SER A 45 9.03 18.11 12.44
CA SER A 45 10.48 18.28 12.35
C SER A 45 10.83 19.77 12.38
N ASP A 46 11.75 20.15 13.27
CA ASP A 46 12.11 21.56 13.53
C ASP A 46 10.91 22.49 13.79
N GLY A 47 9.86 21.95 14.43
CA GLY A 47 8.64 22.68 14.75
C GLY A 47 7.70 22.91 13.56
N GLN A 48 7.94 22.28 12.42
CA GLN A 48 7.04 22.28 11.26
C GLN A 48 6.38 20.91 11.09
N PRO A 49 5.11 20.83 10.65
CA PRO A 49 4.46 19.56 10.32
C PRO A 49 5.22 18.83 9.21
N VAL A 50 5.37 17.53 9.37
CA VAL A 50 5.92 16.64 8.34
C VAL A 50 4.78 16.20 7.42
N THR A 51 5.02 16.25 6.12
CA THR A 51 4.06 15.86 5.07
C THR A 51 4.63 14.79 4.17
N ILE A 52 3.76 14.03 3.51
CA ILE A 52 4.17 13.07 2.48
C ILE A 52 4.47 13.85 1.21
N THR A 53 5.71 13.74 0.70
CA THR A 53 6.12 14.43 -0.53
C THR A 53 6.07 13.51 -1.74
N ALA A 54 6.32 12.22 -1.55
CA ALA A 54 6.17 11.22 -2.59
C ALA A 54 5.86 9.84 -2.02
N ALA A 55 5.08 9.07 -2.76
CA ALA A 55 4.92 7.64 -2.54
C ALA A 55 4.93 6.91 -3.89
N HIS A 56 5.76 5.88 -4.02
CA HIS A 56 5.88 5.13 -5.27
C HIS A 56 6.10 3.64 -5.02
N THR A 57 5.63 2.80 -5.95
CA THR A 57 5.84 1.37 -5.84
C THR A 57 7.29 1.00 -6.13
N TYR A 58 7.83 0.05 -5.38
CA TYR A 58 9.06 -0.66 -5.76
C TYR A 58 8.84 -2.16 -5.76
N ARG A 59 9.75 -2.87 -6.42
CA ARG A 59 9.88 -4.32 -6.37
C ARG A 59 11.28 -4.62 -5.85
N ASP A 60 11.37 -5.27 -4.69
CA ASP A 60 12.64 -5.77 -4.19
C ASP A 60 12.78 -7.26 -4.56
N ALA A 61 13.97 -7.65 -4.97
CA ALA A 61 14.31 -9.02 -5.37
C ALA A 61 15.13 -9.73 -4.28
N GLY A 62 15.01 -9.29 -3.02
CA GLY A 62 15.67 -9.87 -1.87
C GLY A 62 15.13 -11.26 -1.51
N VAL A 63 16.01 -12.26 -1.55
CA VAL A 63 15.87 -13.66 -1.06
C VAL A 63 14.46 -14.27 -1.24
N LEU A 64 14.19 -14.78 -2.44
CA LEU A 64 13.12 -15.75 -2.74
C LEU A 64 11.67 -15.26 -2.54
N THR A 65 11.45 -13.99 -2.26
CA THR A 65 10.12 -13.38 -2.24
C THR A 65 10.08 -12.22 -3.25
N LEU A 66 9.12 -12.26 -4.17
CA LEU A 66 8.77 -11.14 -5.04
C LEU A 66 8.06 -10.09 -4.18
N ASP A 67 8.81 -9.47 -3.27
CA ASP A 67 8.23 -8.55 -2.31
C ASP A 67 7.90 -7.23 -3.01
N ARG A 68 6.62 -6.88 -2.92
CA ARG A 68 6.07 -5.63 -3.43
C ARG A 68 6.08 -4.62 -2.30
N GLY A 69 6.36 -3.36 -2.60
CA GLY A 69 6.33 -2.35 -1.56
C GLY A 69 6.01 -0.96 -2.06
N VAL A 70 5.89 -0.04 -1.10
CA VAL A 70 5.74 1.38 -1.33
C VAL A 70 6.91 2.08 -0.65
N TRP A 71 7.65 2.85 -1.44
CA TRP A 71 8.66 3.77 -0.95
C TRP A 71 7.99 5.11 -0.65
N LEU A 72 8.21 5.63 0.54
CA LEU A 72 7.61 6.85 1.07
C LEU A 72 8.72 7.87 1.34
N GLU A 73 8.54 9.09 0.86
CA GLU A 73 9.41 10.23 1.13
C GLU A 73 8.63 11.31 1.89
N LEU A 74 9.27 11.90 2.90
CA LEU A 74 8.69 12.91 3.77
C LEU A 74 9.38 14.27 3.61
N SER A 75 8.70 15.34 3.99
CA SER A 75 9.19 16.72 3.85
C SER A 75 10.38 17.06 4.74
N ASP A 76 10.65 16.27 5.77
CA ASP A 76 11.84 16.38 6.62
C ASP A 76 13.08 15.68 6.03
N GLY A 77 12.95 15.09 4.83
CA GLY A 77 14.00 14.37 4.13
C GLY A 77 14.17 12.92 4.55
N SER A 78 13.36 12.42 5.49
CA SER A 78 13.33 11.00 5.82
C SER A 78 12.59 10.19 4.74
N ALA A 79 12.96 8.91 4.63
CA ALA A 79 12.34 7.99 3.68
C ALA A 79 12.22 6.58 4.27
N PHE A 80 11.13 5.89 3.92
CA PHE A 80 10.79 4.57 4.46
C PHE A 80 10.32 3.63 3.35
N GLY A 81 10.72 2.36 3.45
CA GLY A 81 10.18 1.28 2.61
C GLY A 81 9.12 0.48 3.38
N LEU A 82 7.91 0.39 2.83
CA LEU A 82 6.85 -0.48 3.32
C LEU A 82 6.76 -1.70 2.43
N THR A 83 7.14 -2.87 2.96
CA THR A 83 7.15 -4.12 2.20
C THR A 83 5.92 -4.99 2.52
N VAL A 84 5.26 -5.47 1.47
CA VAL A 84 4.14 -6.42 1.53
C VAL A 84 4.70 -7.83 1.33
N HIS A 85 4.74 -8.60 2.42
CA HIS A 85 5.24 -9.97 2.43
C HIS A 85 4.11 -10.99 2.50
N ILE A 86 4.25 -12.09 1.76
CA ILE A 86 3.37 -13.27 1.91
C ILE A 86 3.99 -14.24 2.90
N SER A 87 3.54 -14.20 4.15
CA SER A 87 3.94 -15.22 5.13
C SER A 87 3.20 -16.56 4.92
N ARG A 88 1.97 -16.51 4.42
CA ARG A 88 1.13 -17.67 4.10
C ARG A 88 0.01 -17.29 3.14
N ARG A 89 -0.20 -18.08 2.08
CA ARG A 89 -1.40 -17.93 1.23
C ARG A 89 -2.64 -18.50 1.94
N PRO A 90 -3.78 -17.78 1.95
CA PRO A 90 -5.05 -18.32 2.41
C PRO A 90 -5.34 -19.67 1.73
N ARG A 91 -5.85 -20.64 2.49
CA ARG A 91 -6.32 -21.91 1.94
C ARG A 91 -7.80 -21.75 1.60
N GLY A 92 -8.07 -21.21 0.42
CA GLY A 92 -9.42 -20.96 -0.08
C GLY A 92 -9.37 -20.13 -1.36
N GLU A 93 -10.37 -20.30 -2.21
CA GLU A 93 -10.54 -19.45 -3.39
C GLU A 93 -10.95 -18.04 -2.95
N VAL A 94 -10.24 -17.03 -3.44
CA VAL A 94 -10.57 -15.62 -3.17
C VAL A 94 -11.26 -15.06 -4.39
N THR A 95 -12.52 -14.69 -4.23
CA THR A 95 -13.32 -14.09 -5.31
C THR A 95 -13.26 -12.57 -5.19
N LEU A 96 -12.80 -11.90 -6.24
CA LEU A 96 -12.81 -10.44 -6.35
C LEU A 96 -14.20 -9.98 -6.83
N ARG A 97 -14.70 -8.85 -6.29
CA ARG A 97 -16.00 -8.27 -6.64
C ARG A 97 -15.87 -6.76 -6.88
N ARG A 98 -16.58 -6.24 -7.88
CA ARG A 98 -16.73 -4.79 -8.11
C ARG A 98 -18.03 -4.28 -7.49
N GLN A 99 -18.00 -3.10 -6.88
CA GLN A 99 -19.20 -2.32 -6.56
C GLN A 99 -19.55 -1.39 -7.71
#